data_AF-A0A2X1SES1-F1
#
_entry.id   AF-A0A2X1SES1-F1
#
_cell.length_a   1.000
_cell.length_b   1.000
_cell.length_c   1.000
_cell.angle_alpha   90.00
_cell.angle_beta   90.00
_cell.angle_gamma   90.00
#
_symmetry.space_group_name_H-M   'P 1'
#
loop_
_entity.id
_entity.type
_entity.pdbx_description
1 polymer ?
#
loop_
_entity_poly.entity_id
_entity_poly.type
_entity_poly.pdbx_seq_one_letter_code
_entity_poly.pdbx_strand_id
1 'polypeptide(L)'
;MVVIYDRSCEFVKSYYDPSIDKILNPLDVRCAAWDLWKECLTQPDFDNVANTLIPMGTKEDPFWQGSGRTIFAEAAYLMRNDPNRSYSKLVDTLLSIKIEKLRTYLRNSPAANLVEEKIEKTAISIRAVLTNYVKAIRYLQGIEHNGESFTIRDWMRGVREDKKNGWLFISSNADTHASLKPVISMWLSIAIRGPAGDGGEP
;
A
#
# COMPACT_ATOMS: atom_id res chain seq x y z
N MET A 1 22.51 4.04 1.33
CA MET A 1 21.23 3.29 1.26
C MET A 1 21.16 2.54 -0.06
N VAL A 2 20.67 1.30 -0.08
CA VAL A 2 20.49 0.52 -1.31
C VAL A 2 19.08 -0.07 -1.32
N VAL A 3 18.32 0.21 -2.37
CA VAL A 3 17.03 -0.42 -2.66
C VAL A 3 17.18 -1.21 -3.96
N ILE A 4 16.92 -2.51 -3.92
CA ILE A 4 17.02 -3.40 -5.08
C ILE A 4 15.62 -3.81 -5.49
N TYR A 5 15.23 -3.48 -6.72
CA TYR A 5 14.06 -4.07 -7.35
C TYR A 5 14.47 -5.37 -8.05
N ASP A 6 14.08 -6.51 -7.49
CA ASP A 6 14.49 -7.84 -7.95
C ASP A 6 13.31 -8.67 -8.43
N ARG A 7 13.05 -8.62 -9.75
CA ARG A 7 11.93 -9.36 -10.38
C ARG A 7 12.20 -10.86 -10.58
N SER A 8 13.45 -11.31 -10.47
CA SER A 8 13.82 -12.72 -10.64
C SER A 8 14.16 -13.41 -9.33
N CYS A 9 14.29 -12.67 -8.22
CA CYS A 9 14.78 -13.15 -6.92
C CYS A 9 16.23 -13.66 -6.94
N GLU A 10 17.00 -13.38 -8.00
CA GLU A 10 18.40 -13.81 -8.11
C GLU A 10 19.34 -12.98 -7.22
N PHE A 11 19.03 -11.70 -7.02
CA PHE A 11 19.80 -10.85 -6.11
C PHE A 11 19.48 -11.21 -4.67
N VAL A 12 18.20 -11.45 -4.34
CA VAL A 12 17.81 -11.97 -3.01
C VAL A 12 18.56 -13.27 -2.71
N LYS A 13 18.62 -14.20 -3.66
CA LYS A 13 19.33 -15.48 -3.49
C LYS A 13 20.83 -15.30 -3.23
N SER A 14 21.46 -14.35 -3.90
CA SER A 14 22.92 -14.22 -3.91
C SER A 14 23.48 -13.26 -2.86
N TYR A 15 22.70 -12.26 -2.43
CA TYR A 15 23.20 -11.13 -1.65
C TYR A 15 22.43 -10.82 -0.36
N TYR A 16 21.29 -11.47 -0.10
CA TYR A 16 20.50 -11.20 1.09
C TYR A 16 21.18 -11.67 2.38
N ASP A 17 21.39 -10.74 3.31
CA ASP A 17 21.89 -10.97 4.66
C ASP A 17 20.73 -10.85 5.68
N PRO A 18 20.20 -11.95 6.23
CA PRO A 18 19.05 -11.93 7.14
C PRO A 18 19.31 -11.16 8.45
N SER A 19 20.58 -10.88 8.79
CA SER A 19 20.92 -10.14 10.01
C SER A 19 20.63 -8.64 9.90
N ILE A 20 20.53 -8.09 8.69
CA ILE A 20 20.47 -6.64 8.47
C ILE A 20 19.53 -6.20 7.34
N ASP A 21 19.32 -7.05 6.33
CA ASP A 21 18.52 -6.72 5.16
C ASP A 21 17.03 -6.97 5.38
N LYS A 22 16.20 -6.30 4.56
CA LYS A 22 14.75 -6.43 4.58
C LYS A 22 14.22 -6.84 3.21
N ILE A 23 13.21 -7.71 3.19
CA ILE A 23 12.52 -8.15 1.98
C ILE A 23 11.10 -7.60 2.00
N LEU A 24 10.67 -7.02 0.89
CA LEU A 24 9.27 -6.69 0.59
C LEU A 24 8.83 -7.52 -0.61
N ASN A 25 8.18 -8.64 -0.31
CA ASN A 25 7.57 -9.54 -1.28
C ASN A 25 6.45 -10.29 -0.54
N PRO A 26 5.17 -10.00 -0.80
CA PRO A 26 4.07 -10.56 0.00
C PRO A 26 3.97 -12.10 -0.02
N LEU A 27 4.63 -12.75 -0.97
CA LEU A 27 4.65 -14.22 -1.10
C LEU A 27 5.96 -14.85 -0.58
N ASP A 28 6.89 -14.06 -0.04
CA ASP A 28 8.07 -14.55 0.66
C ASP A 28 7.80 -14.60 2.17
N VAL A 29 8.07 -15.74 2.81
CA VAL A 29 7.87 -15.93 4.26
C VAL A 29 8.71 -14.98 5.11
N ARG A 30 9.77 -14.40 4.54
CA ARG A 30 10.65 -13.41 5.19
C ARG A 30 10.20 -11.99 4.93
N CYS A 31 9.06 -11.77 4.27
CA CYS A 31 8.54 -10.43 4.02
C CYS A 31 8.44 -9.66 5.33
N ALA A 32 9.04 -8.47 5.37
CA ALA A 32 8.91 -7.58 6.50
C ALA A 32 7.43 -7.26 6.73
N ALA A 33 7.05 -7.10 8.00
CA ALA A 33 5.70 -6.74 8.42
C ALA A 33 5.41 -5.26 8.09
N TRP A 34 5.40 -4.93 6.79
CA TRP A 34 5.18 -3.57 6.32
C TRP A 34 3.80 -3.08 6.78
N ASP A 35 3.76 -1.91 7.43
CA ASP A 35 2.53 -1.35 8.02
C ASP A 35 2.17 -0.05 7.29
N LEU A 36 1.14 -0.14 6.44
CA LEU A 36 0.57 1.00 5.69
C LEU A 36 0.24 2.19 6.61
N TRP A 37 -0.33 1.93 7.79
CA TRP A 37 -0.81 2.97 8.68
C TRP A 37 0.29 3.62 9.53
N LYS A 38 1.46 2.99 9.63
CA LYS A 38 2.67 3.62 10.16
C LYS A 38 3.48 4.29 9.05
N GLU A 39 3.45 3.76 7.83
CA GLU A 39 4.07 4.38 6.66
C GLU A 39 3.43 5.74 6.34
N CYS A 40 2.10 5.81 6.37
CA CYS A 40 1.35 7.04 6.08
C CYS A 40 1.04 7.81 7.38
N LEU A 41 1.53 9.05 7.52
CA LEU A 41 1.29 9.89 8.71
C LEU A 41 0.13 10.86 8.53
N THR A 42 -0.12 11.26 7.29
CA THR A 42 -1.06 12.31 6.92
C THR A 42 -2.01 11.82 5.82
N GLN A 43 -3.15 12.48 5.62
CA GLN A 43 -4.06 12.17 4.51
C GLN A 43 -3.35 12.18 3.14
N PRO A 44 -2.50 13.20 2.81
CA PRO A 44 -1.70 13.19 1.59
C PRO A 44 -0.84 11.94 1.39
N ASP A 45 -0.35 11.30 2.45
CA ASP A 45 0.42 10.06 2.32
C ASP A 45 -0.45 8.90 1.83
N PHE A 46 -1.71 8.82 2.29
CA PHE A 46 -2.67 7.83 1.81
C PHE A 46 -3.09 8.11 0.36
N ASP A 47 -3.30 9.38 0.01
CA ASP A 47 -3.60 9.78 -1.37
C ASP A 47 -2.44 9.41 -2.31
N ASN A 48 -1.22 9.65 -1.86
CA ASN A 48 0.01 9.31 -2.56
C ASN A 48 0.18 7.81 -2.79
N VAL A 49 -0.16 6.99 -1.81
CA VAL A 49 -0.19 5.53 -1.95
C VAL A 49 -1.30 5.10 -2.92
N ALA A 50 -2.51 5.66 -2.79
CA ALA A 50 -3.64 5.34 -3.66
C ALA A 50 -3.35 5.65 -5.13
N ASN A 51 -2.70 6.79 -5.41
CA ASN A 51 -2.33 7.22 -6.75
C ASN A 51 -1.38 6.25 -7.47
N THR A 52 -0.49 5.59 -6.73
CA THR A 52 0.43 4.59 -7.29
C THR A 52 -0.22 3.21 -7.38
N LEU A 53 -1.00 2.83 -6.35
CA LEU A 53 -1.68 1.54 -6.31
C LEU A 53 -2.70 1.40 -7.44
N ILE A 54 -3.41 2.48 -7.75
CA ILE A 54 -4.45 2.56 -8.78
C ILE A 54 -3.92 3.48 -9.90
N PRO A 55 -3.17 2.96 -10.89
CA PRO A 55 -2.64 3.76 -11.99
C PRO A 55 -3.77 4.36 -12.84
N MET A 56 -3.56 5.59 -13.34
CA MET A 56 -4.50 6.24 -14.25
C MET A 56 -4.28 5.69 -15.66
N GLY A 57 -5.32 5.14 -16.27
CA GLY A 57 -5.30 4.77 -17.68
C GLY A 57 -5.42 6.02 -18.58
N THR A 58 -4.93 5.93 -19.81
CA THR A 58 -5.11 6.99 -20.83
C THR A 58 -6.38 6.84 -21.65
N LYS A 59 -7.06 5.68 -21.54
CA LYS A 59 -8.23 5.32 -22.37
C LYS A 59 -9.54 5.29 -21.59
N GLU A 60 -9.47 5.03 -20.29
CA GLU A 60 -10.64 4.95 -19.42
C GLU A 60 -10.96 6.33 -18.86
N ASP A 61 -12.23 6.60 -18.57
CA ASP A 61 -12.66 7.86 -17.96
C ASP A 61 -11.98 8.02 -16.57
N PRO A 62 -11.18 9.11 -16.37
CA PRO A 62 -10.46 9.36 -15.12
C PRO A 62 -11.34 9.38 -13.87
N PHE A 63 -12.64 9.63 -14.03
CA PHE A 63 -13.60 9.60 -12.93
C PHE A 63 -13.57 8.27 -12.18
N TRP A 64 -13.47 7.13 -12.88
CA TRP A 64 -13.58 5.82 -12.24
C TRP A 64 -12.36 5.48 -11.38
N GLN A 65 -11.15 5.65 -11.90
CA GLN A 65 -9.95 5.43 -11.10
C GLN A 65 -9.76 6.53 -10.05
N GLY A 66 -10.11 7.78 -10.37
CA GLY A 66 -10.12 8.89 -9.42
C GLY A 66 -10.99 8.59 -8.20
N SER A 67 -12.23 8.16 -8.44
CA SER A 67 -13.15 7.76 -7.37
C SER A 67 -12.63 6.57 -6.57
N GLY A 68 -12.03 5.58 -7.25
CA GLY A 68 -11.39 4.44 -6.60
C GLY A 68 -10.24 4.85 -5.67
N ARG A 69 -9.40 5.81 -6.10
CA ARG A 69 -8.31 6.38 -5.30
C ARG A 69 -8.84 7.09 -4.05
N THR A 70 -9.84 7.95 -4.21
CA THR A 70 -10.47 8.66 -3.07
C THR A 70 -11.06 7.67 -2.07
N ILE A 71 -11.82 6.67 -2.54
CA ILE A 71 -12.39 5.64 -1.65
C ILE A 71 -11.29 4.87 -0.91
N PHE A 72 -10.23 4.44 -1.60
CA PHE A 72 -9.13 3.71 -0.97
C PHE A 72 -8.43 4.56 0.10
N ALA A 73 -8.06 5.79 -0.25
CA ALA A 73 -7.30 6.68 0.63
C ALA A 73 -8.10 7.02 1.90
N GLU A 74 -9.36 7.42 1.75
CA GLU A 74 -10.26 7.75 2.86
C GLU A 74 -10.52 6.53 3.76
N ALA A 75 -10.83 5.37 3.18
CA ALA A 75 -11.06 4.16 3.97
C ALA A 75 -9.81 3.74 4.74
N ALA A 76 -8.64 3.78 4.11
CA ALA A 76 -7.37 3.44 4.77
C ALA A 76 -7.02 4.44 5.87
N TYR A 77 -7.21 5.74 5.64
CA TYR A 77 -6.97 6.80 6.62
C TYR A 77 -7.88 6.66 7.84
N LEU A 78 -9.19 6.49 7.63
CA LEU A 78 -10.14 6.28 8.73
C LEU A 78 -9.83 5.01 9.53
N MET A 79 -9.37 3.95 8.85
CA MET A 79 -8.96 2.69 9.49
C MET A 79 -7.71 2.81 10.35
N ARG A 80 -6.93 3.88 10.22
CA ARG A 80 -5.77 4.13 11.09
C ARG A 80 -6.11 4.11 12.57
N ASN A 81 -7.29 4.62 12.92
CA ASN A 81 -7.78 4.75 14.29
C ASN A 81 -8.65 3.56 14.73
N ASP A 82 -8.83 2.55 13.89
CA ASP A 82 -9.57 1.34 14.23
C ASP A 82 -8.68 0.42 15.08
N PRO A 83 -9.09 0.01 16.29
CA PRO A 83 -8.28 -0.85 17.16
C PRO A 83 -8.06 -2.25 16.57
N ASN A 84 -8.89 -2.66 15.61
CA ASN A 84 -8.81 -3.94 14.91
C ASN A 84 -8.35 -3.77 13.45
N ARG A 85 -7.60 -2.70 13.14
CA ARG A 85 -7.08 -2.48 11.78
C ARG A 85 -6.22 -3.66 11.33
N SER A 86 -6.40 -4.07 10.07
CA SER A 86 -5.62 -5.13 9.41
C SER A 86 -5.87 -5.08 7.91
N TYR A 87 -4.97 -5.65 7.11
CA TYR A 87 -5.17 -5.76 5.66
C TYR A 87 -6.42 -6.59 5.33
N SER A 88 -6.74 -7.59 6.15
CA SER A 88 -7.98 -8.37 6.02
C SER A 88 -9.20 -7.46 6.18
N LYS A 89 -9.26 -6.67 7.27
CA LYS A 89 -10.38 -5.75 7.50
C LYS A 89 -10.48 -4.66 6.42
N LEU A 90 -9.35 -4.15 5.93
CA LEU A 90 -9.31 -3.16 4.84
C LEU A 90 -9.93 -3.74 3.57
N VAL A 91 -9.43 -4.90 3.11
CA VAL A 91 -9.96 -5.59 1.93
C VAL A 91 -11.45 -5.93 2.12
N ASP A 92 -11.84 -6.47 3.26
CA ASP A 92 -13.23 -6.87 3.53
C ASP A 92 -14.18 -5.67 3.62
N THR A 93 -13.67 -4.48 3.87
CA THR A 93 -14.47 -3.24 3.89
C THR A 93 -14.60 -2.70 2.48
N LEU A 94 -13.49 -2.58 1.74
CA LEU A 94 -13.46 -2.07 0.37
C LEU A 94 -14.18 -2.98 -0.64
N LEU A 95 -14.07 -4.29 -0.46
CA LEU A 95 -14.62 -5.31 -1.35
C LEU A 95 -15.86 -6.00 -0.77
N SER A 96 -16.44 -5.44 0.31
CA SER A 96 -17.64 -5.97 0.94
C SER A 96 -18.74 -6.22 -0.08
N ILE A 97 -19.40 -7.37 -0.01
CA ILE A 97 -20.55 -7.71 -0.87
C ILE A 97 -21.65 -6.64 -0.72
N LYS A 98 -21.97 -6.30 0.54
CA LYS A 98 -22.92 -5.25 0.90
C LYS A 98 -22.21 -3.90 0.95
N ILE A 99 -22.65 -2.96 0.11
CA ILE A 99 -22.04 -1.62 -0.01
C ILE A 99 -22.24 -0.79 1.27
N GLU A 100 -23.23 -1.14 2.09
CA GLU A 100 -23.58 -0.53 3.38
C GLU A 100 -22.41 -0.51 4.35
N LYS A 101 -21.57 -1.56 4.35
CA LYS A 101 -20.36 -1.61 5.18
C LYS A 101 -19.37 -0.52 4.77
N LEU A 102 -19.16 -0.36 3.46
CA LEU A 102 -18.29 0.68 2.90
C LEU A 102 -18.88 2.08 3.15
N ARG A 103 -20.19 2.27 2.95
CA ARG A 103 -20.92 3.51 3.28
C ARG A 103 -20.75 3.90 4.74
N THR A 104 -20.91 2.94 5.66
CA THR A 104 -20.76 3.18 7.09
C THR A 104 -19.36 3.65 7.42
N TYR A 105 -18.35 3.03 6.80
CA TYR A 105 -16.95 3.40 7.00
C TYR A 105 -16.65 4.81 6.49
N LEU A 106 -17.26 5.24 5.38
CA LEU A 106 -16.99 6.50 4.70
C LEU A 106 -17.94 7.65 5.09
N ARG A 107 -18.92 7.43 5.98
CA ARG A 107 -20.07 8.33 6.19
C ARG A 107 -19.70 9.80 6.46
N ASN A 108 -18.56 10.05 7.09
CA ASN A 108 -18.11 11.39 7.47
C ASN A 108 -16.86 11.84 6.70
N SER A 109 -16.61 11.27 5.52
CA SER A 109 -15.46 11.62 4.69
C SER A 109 -15.87 12.22 3.34
N PRO A 110 -14.95 12.90 2.65
CA PRO A 110 -15.16 13.36 1.28
C PRO A 110 -15.61 12.27 0.30
N ALA A 111 -15.31 11.00 0.58
CA ALA A 111 -15.73 9.87 -0.26
C ALA A 111 -17.17 9.38 0.01
N ALA A 112 -17.88 9.91 1.01
CA ALA A 112 -19.26 9.51 1.33
C ALA A 112 -20.19 9.62 0.10
N ASN A 113 -20.05 10.72 -0.65
CA ASN A 113 -20.85 11.02 -1.83
C ASN A 113 -20.63 10.02 -2.99
N LEU A 114 -19.49 9.31 -3.03
CA LEU A 114 -19.14 8.32 -4.06
C LEU A 114 -19.79 6.96 -3.80
N VAL A 115 -20.36 6.76 -2.61
CA VAL A 115 -20.98 5.50 -2.20
C VAL A 115 -22.43 5.67 -1.76
N GLU A 116 -23.06 6.83 -1.91
CA GLU A 116 -24.44 7.06 -1.46
C GLU A 116 -25.46 6.09 -2.06
N GLU A 117 -26.56 5.86 -1.34
CA GLU A 117 -27.66 4.98 -1.78
C GLU A 117 -28.28 5.42 -3.11
N LYS A 118 -28.45 6.74 -3.29
CA LYS A 118 -29.02 7.32 -4.51
C LYS A 118 -28.18 7.08 -5.78
N ILE A 119 -26.90 6.72 -5.64
CA ILE A 119 -25.98 6.45 -6.76
C ILE A 119 -25.43 5.02 -6.74
N GLU A 120 -26.19 4.06 -6.20
CA GLU A 120 -25.73 2.69 -5.97
C GLU A 120 -25.10 2.02 -7.21
N LYS A 121 -25.68 2.17 -8.40
CA LYS A 121 -25.11 1.62 -9.65
C LYS A 121 -23.72 2.20 -9.96
N THR A 122 -23.54 3.51 -9.76
CA THR A 122 -22.25 4.19 -9.94
C THR A 122 -21.24 3.70 -8.90
N ALA A 123 -21.66 3.57 -7.63
CA ALA A 123 -20.82 3.05 -6.55
C ALA A 123 -20.36 1.60 -6.82
N ILE A 124 -21.24 0.76 -7.38
CA ILE A 124 -20.89 -0.60 -7.82
C ILE A 124 -19.81 -0.57 -8.92
N SER A 125 -19.92 0.32 -9.91
CA SER A 125 -18.91 0.47 -10.96
C SER A 125 -17.56 0.96 -10.43
N ILE A 126 -17.56 1.96 -9.53
CA ILE A 126 -16.34 2.44 -8.86
C ILE A 126 -15.70 1.29 -8.06
N ARG A 127 -16.50 0.51 -7.32
CA ARG A 127 -16.01 -0.66 -6.57
C ARG A 127 -15.43 -1.74 -7.49
N ALA A 128 -15.99 -1.94 -8.68
CA ALA A 128 -15.44 -2.88 -9.67
C ALA A 128 -14.03 -2.45 -10.12
N VAL A 129 -13.81 -1.16 -10.37
CA VAL A 129 -12.48 -0.62 -10.67
C VAL A 129 -11.53 -0.79 -9.48
N LEU A 130 -11.98 -0.42 -8.28
CA LEU A 130 -11.20 -0.59 -7.05
C LEU A 130 -10.78 -2.05 -6.83
N THR A 131 -11.67 -3.00 -7.12
CA THR A 131 -11.44 -4.44 -7.00
C THR A 131 -10.26 -4.91 -7.86
N ASN A 132 -10.01 -4.30 -9.03
CA ASN A 132 -8.91 -4.70 -9.90
C ASN A 132 -7.53 -4.44 -9.28
N TYR A 133 -7.41 -3.44 -8.42
CA TYR A 133 -6.14 -3.03 -7.81
C TYR A 133 -6.01 -3.48 -6.35
N VAL A 134 -7.09 -3.42 -5.56
CA VAL A 134 -7.10 -3.85 -4.16
C VAL A 134 -6.91 -5.37 -4.02
N LYS A 135 -7.13 -6.16 -5.07
CA LYS A 135 -6.70 -7.57 -5.09
C LYS A 135 -5.23 -7.75 -4.72
N ALA A 136 -4.35 -6.81 -5.10
CA ALA A 136 -2.94 -6.89 -4.73
C ALA A 136 -2.71 -6.69 -3.22
N ILE A 137 -3.54 -5.88 -2.56
CA ILE A 137 -3.50 -5.68 -1.10
C ILE A 137 -3.87 -6.96 -0.34
N ARG A 138 -4.65 -7.87 -0.95
CA ARG A 138 -4.96 -9.18 -0.35
C ARG A 138 -3.72 -10.00 -0.04
N TYR A 139 -2.66 -9.84 -0.83
CA TYR A 139 -1.42 -10.58 -0.60
C TYR A 139 -0.64 -10.06 0.62
N LEU A 140 -0.95 -8.86 1.11
CA LEU A 140 -0.36 -8.33 2.35
C LEU A 140 -1.02 -8.93 3.60
N GLN A 141 -2.15 -9.63 3.48
CA GLN A 141 -2.84 -10.23 4.62
C GLN A 141 -1.94 -11.25 5.31
N GLY A 142 -1.69 -11.04 6.61
CA GLY A 142 -0.88 -11.93 7.44
C GLY A 142 0.56 -11.49 7.58
N ILE A 143 1.08 -10.59 6.73
CA ILE A 143 2.45 -10.09 6.90
C ILE A 143 2.59 -9.30 8.20
N GLU A 144 1.48 -8.77 8.75
CA GLU A 144 1.47 -8.09 10.05
C GLU A 144 1.95 -9.00 11.20
N HIS A 145 1.96 -10.32 10.99
CA HIS A 145 2.43 -11.32 11.94
C HIS A 145 3.90 -11.73 11.75
N ASN A 146 4.59 -11.19 10.73
CA ASN A 146 5.99 -11.54 10.41
C ASN A 146 7.03 -10.86 11.34
N GLY A 147 6.63 -10.46 12.54
CA GLY A 147 7.50 -9.85 13.55
C GLY A 147 7.24 -8.35 13.72
N GLU A 148 8.31 -7.59 13.95
CA GLU A 148 8.19 -6.15 14.18
C GLU A 148 7.71 -5.41 12.94
N SER A 149 6.77 -4.49 13.18
CA SER A 149 6.22 -3.62 12.16
C SER A 149 7.30 -2.79 11.48
N PHE A 150 7.25 -2.75 10.16
CA PHE A 150 8.25 -2.13 9.30
C PHE A 150 7.65 -0.99 8.47
N THR A 151 8.40 0.08 8.25
CA THR A 151 8.09 1.12 7.28
C THR A 151 9.34 1.42 6.46
N ILE A 152 9.16 1.69 5.17
CA ILE A 152 10.22 2.13 4.27
C ILE A 152 10.72 3.49 4.77
N ARG A 153 9.84 4.43 5.12
CA ARG A 153 10.20 5.76 5.64
C ARG A 153 11.15 5.68 6.83
N ASP A 154 10.81 4.94 7.88
CA ASP A 154 11.62 4.91 9.10
C ASP A 154 12.92 4.12 8.89
N TRP A 155 12.88 3.08 8.05
CA TRP A 155 14.09 2.38 7.61
C TRP A 155 15.06 3.30 6.87
N MET A 156 14.56 4.13 5.94
CA MET A 156 15.37 5.11 5.21
C MET A 156 15.95 6.17 6.15
N ARG A 157 15.17 6.67 7.12
CA ARG A 157 15.64 7.61 8.16
C ARG A 157 16.71 7.02 9.08
N GLY A 158 16.71 5.70 9.26
CA GLY A 158 17.69 4.98 10.07
C GLY A 158 19.05 4.73 9.39
N VAL A 159 19.18 5.04 8.09
CA VAL A 159 20.43 4.88 7.34
C VAL A 159 21.48 5.87 7.85
N ARG A 160 22.68 5.38 8.19
CA ARG A 160 23.79 6.22 8.68
C ARG A 160 25.06 6.03 7.86
N GLU A 161 25.81 7.10 7.61
CA GLU A 161 27.05 7.02 6.82
C GLU A 161 28.19 6.28 7.57
N ASP A 162 28.16 6.27 8.90
CA ASP A 162 29.22 5.74 9.75
C ASP A 162 29.14 4.22 9.97
N LYS A 163 28.12 3.53 9.44
CA LYS A 163 27.86 2.11 9.70
C LYS A 163 27.41 1.35 8.45
N LYS A 164 27.61 0.03 8.47
CA LYS A 164 27.00 -0.87 7.48
C LYS A 164 25.48 -0.77 7.63
N ASN A 165 24.80 -0.36 6.56
CA ASN A 165 23.35 -0.34 6.48
C ASN A 165 22.86 -1.56 5.70
N GLY A 166 21.72 -2.11 6.10
CA GLY A 166 21.05 -3.15 5.33
C GLY A 166 20.54 -2.63 3.99
N TRP A 167 20.22 -3.56 3.11
CA TRP A 167 19.58 -3.33 1.82
C TRP A 167 18.09 -3.64 1.94
N LEU A 168 17.28 -2.93 1.14
CA LEU A 168 15.87 -3.22 0.98
C LEU A 168 15.67 -3.91 -0.37
N PHE A 169 15.29 -5.19 -0.33
CA PHE A 169 14.95 -5.96 -1.51
C PHE A 169 13.43 -5.89 -1.73
N ILE A 170 13.01 -5.17 -2.76
CA ILE A 170 11.63 -5.21 -3.24
C ILE A 170 11.59 -6.25 -4.36
N SER A 171 11.04 -7.43 -4.07
CA SER A 171 11.13 -8.57 -4.99
C SER A 171 9.77 -9.14 -5.40
N SER A 172 9.78 -9.92 -6.47
CA SER A 172 8.65 -10.74 -6.91
C SER A 172 9.16 -11.89 -7.76
N ASN A 173 8.35 -12.93 -7.94
CA ASN A 173 8.65 -14.01 -8.87
C ASN A 173 8.04 -13.68 -10.24
N ALA A 174 8.66 -14.14 -11.33
CA ALA A 174 8.19 -13.86 -12.69
C ALA A 174 6.70 -14.23 -12.88
N ASP A 175 6.28 -15.37 -12.33
CA ASP A 175 4.92 -15.90 -12.46
C ASP A 175 3.88 -15.12 -11.64
N THR A 176 4.29 -14.52 -10.51
CA THR A 176 3.39 -13.81 -9.59
C THR A 176 3.46 -12.29 -9.76
N HIS A 177 4.46 -11.79 -10.50
CA HIS A 177 4.73 -10.37 -10.68
C HIS A 177 3.51 -9.58 -11.14
N ALA A 178 2.73 -10.11 -12.09
CA ALA A 178 1.55 -9.41 -12.62
C ALA A 178 0.52 -9.11 -11.51
N SER A 179 0.33 -10.04 -10.57
CA SER A 179 -0.59 -9.91 -9.44
C SER A 179 -0.08 -8.98 -8.34
N LEU A 180 1.25 -8.95 -8.15
CA LEU A 180 1.91 -8.15 -7.10
C LEU A 180 2.29 -6.74 -7.56
N LYS A 181 2.29 -6.49 -8.88
CA LYS A 181 2.74 -5.24 -9.49
C LYS A 181 2.19 -3.98 -8.81
N PRO A 182 0.89 -3.85 -8.48
CA PRO A 182 0.38 -2.64 -7.82
C PRO A 182 1.06 -2.35 -6.46
N VAL A 183 1.29 -3.38 -5.64
CA VAL A 183 1.94 -3.26 -4.32
C VAL A 183 3.44 -2.98 -4.49
N ILE A 184 4.10 -3.65 -5.43
CA ILE A 184 5.53 -3.41 -5.74
C ILE A 184 5.73 -1.97 -6.22
N SER A 185 4.88 -1.50 -7.14
CA SER A 185 4.93 -0.12 -7.63
C SER A 185 4.70 0.88 -6.50
N MET A 186 3.77 0.59 -5.59
CA MET A 186 3.53 1.39 -4.39
C MET A 186 4.78 1.48 -3.50
N TRP A 187 5.40 0.36 -3.14
CA TRP A 187 6.63 0.37 -2.33
C TRP A 187 7.79 1.09 -3.00
N LEU A 188 8.00 0.89 -4.30
CA LEU A 188 9.01 1.62 -5.06
C LEU A 188 8.74 3.12 -5.05
N SER A 189 7.48 3.53 -5.21
CA SER A 189 7.12 4.96 -5.18
C SER A 189 7.34 5.60 -3.81
N ILE A 190 7.13 4.86 -2.71
CA ILE A 190 7.48 5.31 -1.37
C ILE A 190 9.01 5.46 -1.24
N ALA A 191 9.76 4.43 -1.65
CA ALA A 191 11.22 4.43 -1.58
C ALA A 191 11.88 5.53 -2.44
N ILE A 192 11.29 5.88 -3.59
CA ILE A 192 11.80 6.95 -4.47
C ILE A 192 11.53 8.34 -3.90
N ARG A 193 10.37 8.55 -3.27
CA ARG A 193 10.03 9.84 -2.65
C ARG A 193 10.97 10.20 -1.51
N GLY A 194 11.57 9.19 -0.87
CA GLY A 194 12.43 9.36 0.29
C GLY A 194 11.68 9.91 1.49
N PRO A 195 12.34 10.04 2.64
CA PRO A 195 11.85 10.95 3.65
C PRO A 195 11.84 12.34 3.00
N ALA A 196 10.65 12.85 2.65
CA ALA A 196 10.50 14.25 2.31
C ALA A 196 11.20 15.03 3.43
N GLY A 197 12.22 15.81 3.06
CA GLY A 197 13.04 16.53 4.02
C GLY A 197 12.12 17.21 5.02
N ASP A 198 12.34 16.94 6.30
CA ASP A 198 11.75 17.76 7.34
C ASP A 198 12.08 19.20 6.94
N GLY A 199 11.05 19.99 6.62
CA GLY A 199 11.15 21.42 6.42
C GLY A 199 11.43 22.13 7.75
N GLY A 200 12.41 21.62 8.49
CA GLY A 200 12.98 22.19 9.69
C GLY A 200 14.42 22.56 9.40
N GLU A 201 14.61 23.76 8.87
CA GLU A 201 15.80 24.55 9.17
C GLU A 201 15.42 25.60 10.24
N PRO A 202 16.40 26.07 11.04
CA PRO A 202 16.30 26.28 12.50
C PRO A 202 15.48 27.48 12.96
#